data_AF-A0A699V3K8-F1
#
_entry.id   AF-A0A699V3K8-F1
#
_cell.length_a   1.000
_cell.length_b   1.000
_cell.length_c   1.000
_cell.angle_alpha   90.00
_cell.angle_beta   90.00
_cell.angle_gamma   90.00
#
_symmetry.space_group_name_H-M   'P 1'
#
loop_
_entity.id
_entity.type
_entity.pdbx_description
1 polymer ?
#
loop_
_entity_poly.entity_id
_entity_poly.type
_entity_poly.pdbx_seq_one_letter_code
_entity_poly.pdbx_strand_id
1 'polypeptide(L)'
;MFPEEAKKVERYIGGLPDTIHGSVKTSKPQSMQKAIEFATEMMDKKMLTHAERQVEHKRKLDDTSRNNQHQQQPFKRNNVARVTLLGQEIRSHMEGSNLYVPSAIITTMGPVPKSAPT
;
A
#
# COMPACT_ATOMS: atom_id res chain seq x y z
N MET A 1 21.30 -39.50 -27.97
CA MET A 1 20.75 -39.29 -26.61
C MET A 1 20.26 -40.63 -26.11
N PHE A 2 20.63 -41.02 -24.90
CA PHE A 2 20.16 -42.29 -24.34
C PHE A 2 18.68 -42.19 -23.97
N PRO A 3 17.87 -43.23 -24.20
CA PRO A 3 16.42 -43.19 -23.92
C PRO A 3 16.11 -42.91 -22.45
N GLU A 4 17.00 -43.30 -21.54
CA GLU A 4 16.87 -43.04 -20.11
C GLU A 4 17.17 -41.58 -19.74
N GLU A 5 18.10 -40.94 -20.44
CA GLU A 5 18.42 -39.53 -20.27
C GLU A 5 17.27 -38.65 -20.79
N ALA A 6 16.65 -39.03 -21.91
CA ALA A 6 15.48 -38.36 -22.46
C ALA A 6 14.31 -38.34 -21.47
N LYS A 7 14.00 -39.48 -20.86
CA LYS A 7 12.97 -39.55 -19.79
C LYS A 7 13.29 -38.69 -18.58
N LYS A 8 14.58 -38.54 -18.21
CA LYS A 8 14.97 -37.66 -17.09
C LYS A 8 14.74 -36.19 -17.45
N VAL A 9 15.12 -35.79 -18.66
CA VAL A 9 14.90 -34.43 -19.17
C VAL A 9 13.41 -34.10 -19.26
N GLU A 10 12.58 -35.00 -19.79
CA GLU A 10 11.13 -34.79 -19.87
C GLU A 10 10.48 -34.64 -18.49
N ARG A 11 10.88 -35.48 -17.51
CA ARG A 11 10.41 -35.34 -16.13
C ARG A 11 10.82 -34.02 -15.50
N TYR A 12 12.05 -33.57 -15.76
CA TYR A 12 12.52 -32.27 -15.28
C TYR A 12 11.70 -31.12 -15.88
N ILE A 13 11.50 -31.12 -17.20
CA ILE A 13 10.69 -30.12 -17.91
C ILE A 13 9.26 -30.09 -17.35
N GLY A 14 8.65 -31.26 -17.12
CA GLY A 14 7.29 -31.36 -16.58
C GLY A 14 7.14 -30.87 -15.12
N GLY A 15 8.23 -30.71 -14.38
CA GLY A 15 8.24 -30.16 -13.02
C GLY A 15 8.50 -28.65 -12.97
N LEU A 16 8.70 -27.97 -14.11
CA LEU A 16 9.01 -26.55 -14.13
C LEU A 16 7.75 -25.68 -13.96
N PRO A 17 7.87 -24.49 -13.35
CA PRO A 17 6.81 -23.51 -13.32
C PRO A 17 6.35 -23.11 -14.73
N ASP A 18 5.04 -22.90 -14.91
CA ASP A 18 4.44 -22.52 -16.20
C ASP A 18 5.09 -21.28 -16.84
N THR A 19 5.60 -20.38 -16.01
CA THR A 19 6.26 -19.14 -16.42
C THR A 19 7.53 -19.34 -17.26
N ILE A 20 8.18 -20.50 -17.16
CA ILE A 20 9.40 -20.88 -17.89
C ILE A 20 9.27 -22.21 -18.63
N HIS A 21 8.30 -23.06 -18.26
CA HIS A 21 8.08 -24.39 -18.83
C HIS A 21 7.95 -24.35 -20.36
N GLY A 22 7.12 -23.45 -20.90
CA GLY A 22 6.93 -23.32 -22.36
C GLY A 22 8.23 -22.99 -23.10
N SER A 23 9.03 -22.08 -22.56
CA SER A 23 10.32 -21.68 -23.15
C SER A 23 11.33 -22.83 -23.12
N VAL A 24 11.48 -23.51 -21.97
CA VAL A 24 12.41 -24.63 -21.80
C VAL A 24 12.00 -25.82 -22.68
N LYS A 25 10.69 -26.10 -22.78
CA LYS A 25 10.18 -27.16 -23.67
C LYS A 25 10.47 -26.86 -25.14
N THR A 26 10.37 -25.60 -25.55
CA THR A 26 10.60 -25.17 -26.94
C THR A 26 12.07 -25.26 -27.33
N SER A 27 13.01 -25.05 -26.38
CA SER A 27 14.45 -25.16 -26.64
C SER A 27 14.94 -26.61 -26.82
N LYS A 28 14.10 -27.60 -26.51
CA LYS A 28 14.39 -29.04 -26.68
C LYS A 28 15.78 -29.43 -26.14
N PRO A 29 16.04 -29.25 -24.84
CA PRO A 29 17.35 -29.52 -24.27
C PRO A 29 17.74 -30.99 -24.47
N GLN A 30 18.96 -31.20 -24.93
CA GLN A 30 19.49 -32.54 -25.26
C GLN A 30 20.06 -33.29 -24.05
N SER A 31 20.21 -32.62 -22.92
CA SER A 31 20.74 -33.18 -21.67
C SER A 31 20.13 -32.45 -20.48
N MET A 32 20.24 -33.07 -19.31
CA MET A 32 19.81 -32.47 -18.04
C MET A 32 20.49 -31.14 -17.77
N GLN A 33 21.79 -31.05 -18.08
CA GLN A 33 22.59 -29.86 -17.80
C GLN A 33 22.14 -28.68 -18.66
N LYS A 34 21.86 -28.90 -19.96
CA LYS A 34 21.28 -27.88 -20.84
C LYS A 34 19.89 -27.44 -20.38
N ALA A 35 19.08 -28.35 -19.86
CA ALA A 35 17.75 -28.00 -19.34
C ALA A 35 17.86 -27.09 -18.11
N ILE A 36 18.79 -27.38 -17.19
CA ILE A 36 19.05 -26.60 -15.98
C ILE A 36 19.63 -25.22 -16.32
N GLU A 37 20.60 -25.17 -17.23
CA GLU A 37 21.23 -23.93 -17.68
C GLU A 37 20.19 -23.00 -18.31
N PHE A 38 19.38 -23.52 -19.22
CA PHE A 38 18.33 -22.74 -19.88
C PHE A 38 17.23 -22.29 -18.90
N ALA A 39 16.84 -23.14 -17.94
CA ALA A 39 15.87 -22.77 -16.92
C ALA A 39 16.40 -21.63 -16.02
N THR A 40 17.67 -21.70 -15.63
CA THR A 40 18.34 -20.65 -14.84
C THR A 40 18.41 -19.34 -15.61
N GLU A 41 18.85 -19.38 -16.87
CA GLU A 41 18.91 -18.20 -17.73
C GLU A 41 17.53 -17.54 -17.89
N MET A 42 16.46 -18.35 -18.04
CA MET A 42 15.09 -17.84 -18.12
C MET A 42 14.61 -17.19 -16.81
N MET A 43 15.02 -17.73 -15.66
CA MET A 43 14.72 -17.12 -14.36
C MET A 43 15.47 -15.79 -14.19
N ASP A 44 16.76 -15.75 -14.49
CA ASP A 44 17.60 -14.56 -14.37
C ASP A 44 17.07 -13.41 -15.23
N LYS A 45 16.67 -13.68 -16.48
CA LYS A 45 16.06 -12.68 -17.36
C LYS A 45 14.79 -12.08 -16.76
N LYS A 46 13.91 -12.90 -16.17
CA LYS A 46 12.69 -12.39 -15.54
C LYS A 46 12.99 -11.63 -14.25
N MET A 47 13.96 -12.08 -13.45
CA MET A 47 14.39 -11.38 -12.24
C MET A 47 14.98 -10.00 -12.56
N LEU A 48 15.78 -9.89 -13.62
CA LEU A 48 16.34 -8.62 -14.09
C LEU A 48 15.22 -7.62 -14.45
N THR A 49 14.23 -8.04 -15.23
CA THR A 49 13.09 -7.19 -15.59
C THR A 49 12.28 -6.74 -14.36
N HIS A 50 12.13 -7.61 -13.36
CA HIS A 50 11.45 -7.24 -12.12
C HIS A 50 12.27 -6.25 -11.29
N ALA A 51 13.59 -6.43 -11.20
CA ALA A 51 14.47 -5.50 -10.50
C ALA A 51 14.43 -4.09 -11.13
N GLU A 52 14.49 -4.01 -12.47
CA GLU A 52 14.40 -2.74 -13.20
C GLU A 52 13.08 -2.01 -12.92
N ARG A 53 11.94 -2.72 -13.00
CA ARG A 53 10.62 -2.14 -12.68
C ARG A 53 10.51 -1.69 -11.22
N GLN A 54 11.09 -2.44 -10.28
CA GLN A 54 11.09 -2.07 -8.87
C GLN A 54 11.89 -0.79 -8.61
N VAL A 55 13.03 -0.61 -9.28
CA VAL A 55 13.84 0.62 -9.21
C VAL A 55 13.07 1.81 -9.79
N GLU A 56 12.42 1.65 -10.93
CA GLU A 56 11.61 2.70 -11.54
C GLU A 56 10.42 3.09 -10.64
N HIS A 57 9.70 2.10 -10.10
CA HIS A 57 8.58 2.33 -9.19
C HIS A 57 9.03 3.06 -7.91
N LYS A 58 10.19 2.72 -7.34
CA LYS A 58 10.76 3.44 -6.19
C LYS A 58 11.06 4.90 -6.50
N ARG A 59 11.70 5.21 -7.64
CA ARG A 59 11.95 6.60 -8.05
C ARG A 59 10.65 7.40 -8.16
N LYS A 60 9.63 6.83 -8.80
CA LYS A 60 8.31 7.49 -8.92
C LYS A 60 7.64 7.73 -7.56
N LEU A 61 7.77 6.80 -6.63
CA LEU A 61 7.25 6.95 -5.27
C LEU A 61 7.97 8.07 -4.51
N ASP A 62 9.30 8.13 -4.60
CA ASP A 62 10.11 9.17 -3.97
C ASP A 62 9.81 10.56 -4.57
N ASP A 63 9.68 10.66 -5.90
CA ASP A 63 9.35 11.91 -6.60
C ASP A 63 7.92 12.39 -6.26
N THR A 64 6.96 11.46 -6.18
CA THR A 64 5.57 11.76 -5.79
C THR A 64 5.46 12.19 -4.33
N SER A 65 6.22 11.53 -3.43
CA SER A 65 6.33 11.90 -2.01
C SER A 65 6.87 13.33 -1.84
N ARG A 66 7.92 13.68 -2.58
CA ARG A 66 8.54 15.02 -2.54
C ARG A 66 7.61 16.13 -3.05
N ASN A 67 6.80 15.83 -4.07
CA ASN A 67 5.79 16.73 -4.61
C ASN A 67 4.63 16.96 -3.62
N ASN A 68 4.12 15.90 -2.98
CA ASN A 68 3.04 16.02 -2.00
C ASN A 68 3.45 16.75 -0.71
N GLN A 69 4.74 16.79 -0.36
CA GLN A 69 5.22 17.62 0.76
C GLN A 69 5.23 19.12 0.43
N HIS A 70 5.48 19.50 -0.83
CA HIS A 70 5.43 20.90 -1.28
C HIS A 70 4.01 21.37 -1.60
N GLN A 71 3.10 20.45 -1.94
CA GLN A 71 1.68 20.76 -2.21
C GLN A 71 0.75 20.58 -1.00
N GLN A 72 1.26 20.20 0.17
CA GLN A 72 0.49 20.33 1.42
C GLN A 72 0.37 21.80 1.83
N GLN A 73 -0.38 22.55 1.02
CA GLN A 73 -1.04 23.79 1.41
C GLN A 73 -1.86 23.52 2.67
N PRO A 74 -1.70 24.29 3.75
CA PRO A 74 -2.41 24.07 5.00
C PRO A 74 -3.86 24.52 4.89
N PHE A 75 -4.71 23.73 4.24
CA PHE A 75 -6.17 23.89 4.27
C PHE A 75 -6.76 23.45 5.62
N LYS A 76 -6.19 23.90 6.74
CA LYS A 76 -6.67 23.55 8.09
C LYS A 76 -6.55 24.66 9.14
N ARG A 77 -6.40 25.94 8.75
CA ARG A 77 -6.31 27.05 9.71
C ARG A 77 -7.49 28.03 9.74
N ASN A 78 -8.45 27.92 8.82
CA ASN A 78 -9.57 28.87 8.76
C ASN A 78 -10.71 28.58 9.75
N ASN A 79 -10.76 27.40 10.37
CA ASN A 79 -11.87 27.05 11.26
C ASN A 79 -11.68 27.58 12.69
N VAL A 80 -10.44 27.77 13.15
CA VAL A 80 -10.17 28.26 14.52
C VAL A 80 -10.46 29.76 14.64
N ALA A 81 -10.06 30.56 13.65
CA ALA A 81 -10.32 32.00 13.66
C ALA A 81 -11.81 32.35 13.53
N ARG A 82 -12.59 31.55 12.77
CA ARG A 82 -14.03 31.74 12.62
C ARG A 82 -14.82 31.42 13.90
N VAL A 83 -14.42 30.38 14.64
CA VAL A 83 -15.07 30.00 15.91
C VAL A 83 -14.90 31.10 16.97
N THR A 84 -13.75 31.77 16.99
CA THR A 84 -13.51 32.88 17.93
C THR A 84 -14.37 34.10 17.62
N LEU A 85 -14.56 34.46 16.35
CA LEU A 85 -15.38 35.61 15.95
C LEU A 85 -16.88 35.37 16.20
N LEU A 86 -17.40 34.20 15.80
CA LEU A 86 -18.78 33.78 16.08
C LEU A 86 -19.07 33.68 17.59
N GLY A 87 -18.09 33.21 18.38
CA GLY A 87 -18.23 33.14 19.84
C GLY A 87 -18.21 34.51 20.53
N GLN A 88 -17.59 35.53 19.95
CA GLN A 88 -17.70 36.91 20.43
C GLN A 88 -19.06 37.51 20.07
N GLU A 89 -19.56 37.28 18.86
CA GLU A 89 -20.83 37.83 18.38
C GLU A 89 -22.06 37.24 19.11
N ILE A 90 -22.03 35.95 19.45
CA ILE A 90 -23.08 35.30 20.25
C ILE A 90 -23.08 35.84 21.70
N ARG A 91 -21.91 36.15 22.28
CA ARG A 91 -21.82 36.72 23.64
C ARG A 91 -22.40 38.14 23.71
N SER A 92 -22.18 38.96 22.69
CA SER A 92 -22.78 40.30 22.59
C SER A 92 -24.32 40.26 22.51
N HIS A 93 -24.89 39.16 22.03
CA HIS A 93 -26.33 38.99 21.86
C HIS A 93 -27.03 38.40 23.10
N MET A 94 -26.28 37.83 24.05
CA MET A 94 -26.83 37.20 25.25
C MET A 94 -26.90 38.11 26.48
N GLU A 95 -26.30 39.30 26.47
CA GLU A 95 -26.42 40.27 27.57
C GLU A 95 -27.71 41.14 27.51
N GLY A 96 -28.54 40.97 26.46
CA GLY A 96 -29.63 41.90 26.15
C GLY A 96 -31.08 41.44 26.41
N SER A 97 -31.43 40.16 26.43
CA SER A 97 -32.85 39.78 26.56
C SER A 97 -33.10 38.32 26.92
N ASN A 98 -33.88 38.17 27.99
CA ASN A 98 -34.38 36.95 28.61
C ASN A 98 -35.51 36.30 27.77
N LEU A 99 -35.34 35.10 27.19
CA LEU A 99 -36.45 34.19 26.82
C LEU A 99 -36.03 32.74 26.47
N TYR A 100 -36.33 31.82 27.39
CA TYR A 100 -36.96 30.48 27.22
C TYR A 100 -36.65 29.59 25.97
N VAL A 101 -36.00 28.43 26.25
CA VAL A 101 -36.10 27.01 25.73
C VAL A 101 -35.75 26.61 24.28
N PRO A 102 -35.62 25.29 23.91
CA PRO A 102 -35.41 24.03 24.68
C PRO A 102 -34.33 23.05 24.10
N SER A 103 -33.75 22.23 24.98
CA SER A 103 -33.55 20.77 24.86
C SER A 103 -33.26 20.11 23.49
N ALA A 104 -31.99 20.02 23.10
CA ALA A 104 -31.37 18.89 22.38
C ALA A 104 -29.90 19.28 22.20
N ILE A 105 -28.94 18.79 22.97
CA ILE A 105 -28.32 17.48 22.77
C ILE A 105 -27.70 17.08 24.13
N ILE A 106 -28.45 16.32 24.91
CA ILE A 106 -27.85 15.35 25.83
C ILE A 106 -27.72 14.09 24.98
N THR A 107 -26.51 13.64 24.66
CA THR A 107 -26.20 12.21 24.43
C THR A 107 -24.69 12.03 24.27
N THR A 108 -24.13 11.30 25.25
CA THR A 108 -23.00 10.34 25.17
C THR A 108 -21.62 10.92 24.78
N MET A 109 -20.60 10.98 25.63
CA MET A 109 -20.04 9.95 26.50
C MET A 109 -19.21 10.65 27.61
N GLY A 110 -19.52 10.43 28.88
CA GLY A 110 -18.64 10.81 30.00
C GLY A 110 -17.75 9.62 30.41
N PRO A 111 -16.48 9.83 30.81
CA PRO A 111 -15.63 8.76 31.31
C PRO A 111 -15.93 8.43 32.79
N VAL A 112 -15.91 7.14 33.10
CA VAL A 112 -16.03 6.51 34.43
C VAL A 112 -14.97 7.03 35.40
N PRO A 113 -15.34 7.52 36.60
CA PRO A 113 -14.41 7.67 37.72
C PRO A 113 -14.39 6.41 38.61
N LYS A 114 -13.19 5.91 38.88
CA LYS A 114 -12.89 4.81 39.81
C LYS A 114 -13.24 5.18 41.25
N SER A 115 -13.83 4.23 41.97
CA SER A 115 -14.13 4.27 43.41
C SER A 115 -12.86 4.20 44.30
N ALA A 116 -12.98 4.80 45.49
CA ALA A 116 -11.98 5.18 46.50
C ALA A 116 -11.17 4.05 47.17
N PRO A 117 -10.08 4.37 47.91
CA PRO A 117 -9.44 3.46 48.85
C PRO A 117 -10.09 3.50 50.25
N THR A 118 -10.06 2.36 50.93
CA THR A 118 -10.55 2.07 52.29
C THR A 118 -9.76 2.81 53.37
#